data_AF-A0A892ZED7-F1
#
_entry.id   AF-A0A892ZED7-F1
#
_cell.length_a   1.000
_cell.length_b   1.000
_cell.length_c   1.000
_cell.angle_alpha   90.00
_cell.angle_beta   90.00
_cell.angle_gamma   90.00
#
_symmetry.space_group_name_H-M   'P 1'
#
loop_
_entity.id
_entity.type
_entity.pdbx_description
1 polymer ?
#
loop_
_entity_poly.entity_id
_entity_poly.type
_entity_poly.pdbx_seq_one_letter_code
_entity_poly.pdbx_strand_id
1 'polypeptide(L)'
;MNNKIMKKISIIIGCILGIIYSLIEPIVRYADTAPLDAGFGLDIPSWNIFIVQSFISICIGAFCGWLLFYIGNKIKKIIPDFDPKSFLWEELIKK
;
A
#
# COMPACT_ATOMS: atom_id res chain seq x y z
N MET A 1 0.31 -5.96 -23.00
CA MET A 1 1.29 -5.42 -22.03
C MET A 1 2.04 -6.59 -21.41
N ASN A 2 3.38 -6.58 -21.41
CA ASN A 2 4.19 -7.75 -21.07
C ASN A 2 3.95 -8.17 -19.60
N ASN A 3 3.68 -9.45 -19.31
CA ASN A 3 3.31 -9.95 -17.95
C ASN A 3 4.35 -9.58 -16.88
N LYS A 4 5.64 -9.50 -17.26
CA LYS A 4 6.73 -9.07 -16.38
C LYS A 4 6.61 -7.60 -15.95
N ILE A 5 6.08 -6.72 -16.81
CA ILE A 5 5.93 -5.29 -16.53
C ILE A 5 4.78 -5.08 -15.55
N MET A 6 3.64 -5.76 -15.76
CA MET A 6 2.50 -5.69 -14.83
C MET A 6 2.85 -6.14 -13.42
N LYS A 7 3.62 -7.23 -13.30
CA LYS A 7 4.09 -7.71 -11.99
C LYS A 7 4.88 -6.65 -11.24
N LYS A 8 5.79 -5.96 -11.93
CA LYS A 8 6.59 -4.88 -11.33
C LYS A 8 5.71 -3.71 -10.88
N ILE A 9 4.74 -3.31 -11.70
CA ILE A 9 3.80 -2.23 -11.36
C ILE A 9 2.99 -2.57 -10.12
N SER A 10 2.43 -3.78 -10.01
CA SER A 10 1.67 -4.20 -8.83
C SER A 10 2.51 -4.21 -7.55
N ILE A 11 3.78 -4.64 -7.63
CA ILE A 11 4.71 -4.59 -6.49
C ILE A 11 5.03 -3.15 -6.11
N ILE A 12 5.30 -2.28 -7.09
CA ILE A 12 5.60 -0.86 -6.84
C ILE A 12 4.42 -0.15 -6.18
N ILE A 13 3.19 -0.38 -6.68
CA ILE A 13 1.97 0.17 -6.07
C ILE A 13 1.81 -0.33 -4.63
N GLY A 14 2.03 -1.63 -4.40
CA GLY A 14 2.02 -2.22 -3.05
C GLY A 14 3.05 -1.56 -2.10
N CYS A 15 4.27 -1.31 -2.58
CA CYS A 15 5.29 -0.59 -1.81
C CYS A 15 4.87 0.85 -1.50
N ILE A 16 4.34 1.59 -2.48
CA ILE A 16 3.88 2.98 -2.28
C ILE A 16 2.79 3.03 -1.21
N LEU A 17 1.81 2.13 -1.29
CA LEU A 17 0.74 2.02 -0.30
C LEU A 17 1.28 1.66 1.10
N GLY A 18 2.27 0.76 1.17
CA GLY A 18 2.96 0.42 2.42
C GLY A 18 3.70 1.61 3.04
N ILE A 19 4.36 2.44 2.22
CA ILE A 19 5.01 3.68 2.67
C ILE A 19 3.96 4.66 3.21
N ILE A 20 2.88 4.91 2.46
CA ILE A 20 1.80 5.81 2.89
C ILE A 20 1.21 5.32 4.22
N TYR A 21 0.94 4.02 4.35
CA TYR A 21 0.42 3.43 5.58
C TYR A 21 1.38 3.63 6.77
N SER A 22 2.69 3.47 6.55
CA SER A 22 3.70 3.69 7.59
C SER A 22 3.76 5.13 8.12
N LEU A 23 3.31 6.10 7.33
CA LEU A 23 3.26 7.51 7.74
C LEU A 23 1.95 7.86 8.45
N ILE A 24 0.85 7.18 8.11
CA ILE A 24 -0.46 7.40 8.73
C ILE A 24 -0.45 6.94 10.19
N GLU A 25 0.14 5.79 10.50
CA GLU A 25 0.12 5.26 11.87
C GLU A 25 0.77 6.20 12.92
N PRO A 26 1.96 6.80 12.69
CA PRO A 26 2.52 7.81 13.57
C PRO A 26 1.60 9.04 13.71
N ILE A 27 0.96 9.49 12.62
CA ILE A 27 0.04 10.64 12.65
C ILE A 27 -1.17 10.33 13.54
N VAL A 28 -1.76 9.14 13.41
CA VAL A 28 -2.90 8.71 14.22
C VAL A 28 -2.50 8.57 15.69
N ARG A 29 -1.36 7.92 15.97
CA ARG A 29 -0.87 7.79 17.35
C ARG A 29 -0.57 9.16 17.98
N TYR A 30 0.05 10.07 17.21
CA TYR A 30 0.33 11.42 17.69
C TYR A 30 -0.96 12.21 17.94
N ALA A 31 -2.01 12.02 17.13
CA ALA A 31 -3.31 12.65 17.37
C ALA A 31 -3.95 12.18 18.69
N ASP A 32 -3.81 10.90 19.04
CA ASP A 32 -4.31 10.35 20.31
C ASP A 32 -3.46 10.73 21.52
N THR A 33 -2.14 10.92 21.35
CA THR A 33 -1.21 11.21 22.44
C THR A 33 -0.73 12.65 22.48
N ALA A 34 -1.39 13.58 21.78
CA ALA A 34 -0.94 14.94 21.56
C ALA A 34 -0.52 15.62 22.88
N PRO A 35 0.79 15.82 23.13
CA PRO A 35 1.25 16.49 24.33
C PRO A 35 0.85 17.97 24.26
N LEU A 36 0.26 18.51 25.32
CA LEU A 36 -0.17 19.92 25.39
C LEU A 36 0.99 20.92 25.18
N ASP A 37 2.24 20.48 25.38
CA ASP A 37 3.47 21.28 25.27
C ASP A 37 4.27 21.06 23.97
N ALA A 38 3.84 20.14 23.09
CA ALA A 38 4.59 19.85 21.86
C ALA A 38 4.18 20.81 20.74
N GLY A 39 4.99 21.86 20.53
CA GLY A 39 4.89 22.72 19.35
C GLY A 39 4.86 21.87 18.08
N PHE A 40 3.92 22.15 17.17
CA PHE A 40 3.65 21.45 15.90
C PHE A 40 4.81 20.57 15.42
N GLY A 41 4.87 19.34 15.90
CA GLY A 41 6.05 18.51 15.73
C GLY A 41 5.64 17.07 15.85
N LEU A 42 5.73 16.33 14.76
CA LEU A 42 5.68 14.88 14.78
C LEU A 42 6.76 14.38 15.74
N ASP A 43 6.41 14.20 17.00
CA ASP A 43 7.36 13.71 17.99
C ASP A 43 7.45 12.19 17.79
N ILE A 44 8.48 11.77 17.08
CA ILE A 44 8.77 10.37 16.82
C ILE A 44 9.43 9.84 18.10
N PRO A 45 8.73 9.01 18.91
CA PRO A 45 9.20 8.64 20.25
C PRO A 45 10.53 7.87 20.22
N SER A 46 10.84 7.21 19.09
CA SER A 46 12.21 6.86 18.73
C SER A 46 12.35 6.57 17.22
N TRP A 47 13.38 7.12 16.59
CA TRP A 47 13.67 6.91 15.17
C TRP A 47 13.90 5.43 14.82
N ASN A 48 14.47 4.65 15.74
CA ASN A 48 14.70 3.22 15.53
C ASN A 48 13.38 2.44 15.38
N ILE A 49 12.39 2.71 16.23
CA ILE A 49 11.07 2.05 16.14
C ILE A 49 10.39 2.45 14.83
N PHE A 50 10.46 3.74 14.47
CA PHE A 50 9.88 4.24 13.23
C PHE A 50 10.46 3.57 11.97
N ILE A 51 11.79 3.42 11.90
CA ILE A 51 12.46 2.77 10.77
C ILE A 51 12.05 1.30 10.66
N VAL A 52 12.07 0.56 11.77
CA VAL A 52 11.69 -0.87 11.79
C VAL A 52 10.23 -1.04 11.37
N GLN A 53 9.34 -0.21 11.90
CA GLN A 53 7.93 -0.25 11.58
C GLN A 53 7.65 0.11 10.11
N SER A 54 8.35 1.13 9.59
CA SER A 54 8.27 1.49 8.18
C SER A 54 8.73 0.36 7.28
N PHE A 55 9.82 -0.32 7.64
CA PHE A 55 10.32 -1.47 6.91
C PHE A 55 9.32 -2.64 6.90
N ILE A 56 8.72 -2.94 8.06
CA ILE A 56 7.68 -3.99 8.17
C ILE A 56 6.47 -3.63 7.29
N SER A 57 6.00 -2.39 7.34
CA SER A 57 4.87 -1.92 6.52
C SER A 57 5.16 -1.99 5.02
N ILE A 58 6.38 -1.64 4.60
CA ILE A 58 6.83 -1.81 3.21
C ILE A 58 6.84 -3.29 2.81
N CYS A 59 7.35 -4.18 3.67
CA CYS A 59 7.37 -5.61 3.41
C CYS A 59 5.95 -6.19 3.27
N ILE A 60 5.03 -5.79 4.15
CA ILE A 60 3.62 -6.20 4.08
C ILE A 60 2.98 -5.68 2.80
N GLY A 61 3.18 -4.40 2.46
CA GLY A 61 2.66 -3.80 1.22
C GLY A 61 3.17 -4.49 -0.04
N ALA A 62 4.47 -4.79 -0.09
CA ALA A 62 5.08 -5.55 -1.19
C ALA A 62 4.51 -6.96 -1.31
N PHE A 63 4.33 -7.65 -0.17
CA PHE A 63 3.73 -8.99 -0.11
C PHE A 63 2.27 -8.98 -0.59
N CYS A 64 1.46 -8.02 -0.14
CA CYS A 64 0.08 -7.84 -0.59
C CYS A 64 0.01 -7.57 -2.10
N GLY A 65 0.87 -6.69 -2.63
CA GLY A 65 0.94 -6.41 -4.07
C GLY A 65 1.32 -7.64 -4.90
N TRP A 66 2.24 -8.47 -4.39
CA TRP A 66 2.59 -9.74 -5.01
C TRP A 66 1.43 -10.74 -4.96
N LEU A 67 0.73 -10.83 -3.83
CA LEU A 67 -0.39 -11.74 -3.61
C LEU A 67 -1.58 -11.40 -4.53
N LEU A 68 -1.92 -10.11 -4.66
CA LEU A 68 -2.95 -9.64 -5.60
C LEU A 68 -2.60 -9.98 -7.04
N PHE A 69 -1.33 -9.82 -7.45
CA PHE A 69 -0.88 -10.24 -8.78
C PHE A 69 -1.01 -11.76 -8.98
N TYR A 70 -0.66 -12.56 -7.98
CA TYR A 70 -0.81 -14.01 -8.02
C TYR A 70 -2.28 -14.43 -8.18
N ILE A 71 -3.17 -13.86 -7.36
CA ILE A 71 -4.62 -14.10 -7.42
C ILE A 71 -5.19 -13.66 -8.76
N GLY A 72 -4.86 -12.46 -9.24
CA GLY A 72 -5.31 -11.96 -10.54
C GLY A 72 -4.93 -12.88 -11.70
N ASN A 73 -3.71 -13.44 -11.69
CA ASN A 73 -3.30 -14.42 -12.70
C ASN A 73 -4.04 -15.75 -12.58
N LYS A 74 -4.32 -16.21 -11.36
CA LYS A 74 -5.13 -17.41 -11.14
C LYS A 74 -6.57 -17.22 -11.61
N ILE A 75 -7.18 -16.08 -11.32
CA ILE A 75 -8.54 -15.74 -11.76
C ILE A 75 -8.61 -15.67 -13.28
N LYS A 76 -7.65 -15.02 -13.94
CA LYS A 76 -7.59 -14.98 -15.41
C LYS A 76 -7.49 -16.36 -16.06
N LYS A 77 -6.89 -17.34 -15.37
CA LYS A 77 -6.84 -18.72 -15.84
C LYS A 77 -8.21 -19.42 -15.75
N ILE A 78 -9.05 -19.00 -14.80
CA ILE A 78 -10.38 -19.57 -14.55
C ILE A 78 -11.44 -18.85 -15.41
N ILE A 79 -11.32 -17.53 -15.56
CA ILE A 79 -12.21 -16.68 -16.35
C ILE A 79 -11.34 -15.92 -17.37
N PRO A 80 -11.21 -16.44 -18.61
CA PRO A 80 -10.33 -15.85 -19.61
C PRO A 80 -10.76 -14.46 -20.08
N ASP A 81 -12.05 -14.12 -19.92
CA ASP A 81 -12.65 -12.83 -20.30
C ASP A 81 -12.63 -11.78 -19.19
N PHE A 82 -12.09 -12.11 -18.00
CA PHE A 82 -11.92 -11.13 -16.95
C PHE A 82 -10.75 -10.20 -17.29
N ASP A 83 -11.04 -9.07 -17.93
CA ASP A 83 -10.11 -7.95 -18.08
C ASP A 83 -10.25 -7.00 -16.88
N PRO A 84 -9.33 -7.03 -15.88
CA PRO A 84 -9.40 -6.13 -14.73
C PRO A 84 -9.29 -4.65 -15.11
N LYS A 85 -8.87 -4.33 -16.35
CA LYS A 85 -8.89 -2.96 -16.85
C LYS A 85 -10.30 -2.44 -17.08
N SER A 86 -11.19 -3.22 -17.73
CA SER A 86 -12.54 -2.74 -18.03
C SER A 86 -13.30 -2.41 -16.74
N PHE A 87 -13.13 -3.24 -15.70
CA PHE A 87 -13.75 -3.03 -14.41
C PHE A 87 -13.33 -1.72 -13.73
N LEU A 88 -12.02 -1.42 -13.69
CA LEU A 88 -11.51 -0.18 -13.08
C LEU A 88 -11.91 1.09 -13.86
N TRP A 89 -11.97 1.01 -15.19
CA TRP A 89 -12.40 2.14 -16.02
C TRP A 89 -13.90 2.41 -15.90
N GLU A 90 -14.74 1.37 -15.81
CA GLU A 90 -16.17 1.54 -15.62
C GLU A 90 -16.53 2.16 -14.26
N GLU A 91 -15.77 1.84 -13.21
CA GLU A 91 -15.96 2.44 -11.87
C GLU A 91 -15.54 3.91 -11.81
N LEU A 92 -14.47 4.28 -12.53
CA LEU A 92 -13.97 5.67 -12.59
C LEU A 92 -14.84 6.59 -13.46
N ILE A 93 -15.53 6.06 -14.47
CA ILE A 93 -16.41 6.85 -15.36
C ILE A 93 -17.82 7.03 -14.76
N LYS A 94 -18.24 6.16 -13.83
CA LYS A 94 -19.55 6.25 -13.16
C LYS A 94 -19.58 7.18 -11.94
N LYS A 95 -18.46 7.80 -11.57
CA LYS A 95 -18.35 8.78 -10.49
C LYS A 95 -18.11 10.18 -11.06
#